data_AF-A0A4R1XRU7-F1
#
_entry.id   AF-A0A4R1XRU7-F1
#
_cell.length_a   1.000
_cell.length_b   1.000
_cell.length_c   1.000
_cell.angle_alpha   90.00
_cell.angle_beta   90.00
_cell.angle_gamma   90.00
#
_symmetry.space_group_name_H-M   'P 1'
#
loop_
_entity.id
_entity.type
_entity.pdbx_description
1 polymer ?
#
loop_
_entity_poly.entity_id
_entity_poly.type
_entity_poly.pdbx_seq_one_letter_code
_entity_poly.pdbx_strand_id
1 'polypeptide(L)'
;MLTTIYVSCNDPDYYFGLRPVVEAFPNAKVIAKPATVDAIGGNVEGKLAVWGPQLKDNGPQTLAGVVIPTDANTLDFEGNSIEIVDVPDRHDRRYLWVPSLEPVFGGVLVSSASMSGSPTRRRPKRGRLREGAK
;
A
#
# COMPACT_ATOMS: atom_id res chain seq x y z
N MET A 1 -18.61 1.78 7.63
CA MET A 1 -17.76 2.76 8.35
C MET A 1 -16.37 2.69 7.76
N LEU A 2 -15.68 3.82 7.54
CA LEU A 2 -14.28 3.83 7.07
C LEU A 2 -13.34 3.73 8.27
N THR A 3 -12.45 2.75 8.28
CA THR A 3 -11.52 2.47 9.40
C THR A 3 -10.06 2.64 9.02
N THR A 4 -9.71 2.43 7.75
CA THR A 4 -8.33 2.47 7.27
C THR A 4 -8.28 3.01 5.85
N ILE A 5 -7.31 3.88 5.59
CA ILE A 5 -6.95 4.42 4.28
C ILE A 5 -5.51 3.99 4.01
N TYR A 6 -5.28 3.25 2.93
CA TYR A 6 -3.95 2.83 2.53
C TYR A 6 -3.42 3.73 1.40
N VAL A 7 -2.25 4.34 1.61
CA VAL A 7 -1.54 5.15 0.62
C VAL A 7 -0.49 4.27 -0.07
N SER A 8 -0.72 4.00 -1.36
CA SER A 8 0.09 3.04 -2.11
C SER A 8 1.39 3.60 -2.69
N CYS A 9 1.46 4.92 -2.90
CA CYS A 9 2.57 5.60 -3.57
C CYS A 9 2.85 6.94 -2.89
N ASN A 10 4.07 7.47 -3.04
CA ASN A 10 4.48 8.72 -2.42
C ASN A 10 4.15 9.96 -3.27
N ASP A 11 3.51 9.81 -4.44
CA ASP A 11 3.11 10.92 -5.30
C ASP A 11 1.90 11.69 -4.76
N PRO A 12 1.84 13.02 -4.97
CA PRO A 12 0.91 13.90 -4.25
C PRO A 12 -0.56 13.57 -4.53
N ASP A 13 -0.88 13.05 -5.71
CA ASP A 13 -2.18 12.54 -6.11
C ASP A 13 -2.72 11.41 -5.21
N TYR A 14 -1.86 10.72 -4.45
CA TYR A 14 -2.27 9.66 -3.52
C TYR A 14 -2.58 10.14 -2.09
N TYR A 15 -2.15 11.34 -1.69
CA TYR A 15 -2.27 11.76 -0.28
C TYR A 15 -2.57 13.25 -0.02
N PHE A 16 -2.39 14.15 -1.00
CA PHE A 16 -2.68 15.58 -0.80
C PHE A 16 -4.17 15.86 -0.57
N GLY A 17 -5.06 15.04 -1.14
CA GLY A 17 -6.50 15.19 -0.99
C GLY A 17 -7.09 14.56 0.29
N LEU A 18 -6.29 14.02 1.20
CA LEU A 18 -6.82 13.22 2.31
C LEU A 18 -7.44 14.03 3.46
N ARG A 19 -7.12 15.33 3.59
CA ARG A 19 -7.57 16.15 4.72
C ARG A 19 -9.11 16.13 4.91
N PRO A 20 -9.94 16.40 3.89
CA PRO A 20 -11.39 16.33 4.05
C PRO A 20 -11.90 14.92 4.40
N VAL A 21 -11.21 13.88 3.96
CA VAL A 21 -11.59 12.48 4.22
C VAL A 21 -11.35 12.13 5.69
N VAL A 22 -10.19 12.48 6.26
CA VAL A 22 -9.92 12.23 7.69
C VAL A 22 -10.76 13.10 8.62
N GLU A 23 -11.19 14.29 8.18
CA GLU A 23 -12.14 15.12 8.92
C GLU A 23 -13.53 14.50 8.97
N ALA A 24 -14.00 13.91 7.85
CA ALA A 24 -15.27 13.19 7.80
C ALA A 24 -15.22 11.83 8.53
N PHE A 25 -14.04 11.20 8.61
CA PHE A 25 -13.82 9.91 9.24
C PHE A 25 -12.65 9.97 10.24
N PRO A 26 -12.83 10.63 11.40
CA PRO A 26 -11.73 10.90 12.34
C PRO A 26 -11.12 9.65 12.97
N ASN A 27 -11.82 8.52 12.92
CA ASN A 27 -11.33 7.23 13.41
C ASN A 27 -10.55 6.44 12.34
N ALA A 28 -10.51 6.91 11.10
CA ALA A 28 -9.81 6.23 10.02
C ALA A 28 -8.28 6.42 10.18
N LYS A 29 -7.54 5.31 10.15
CA LYS A 29 -6.08 5.33 10.15
C LYS A 29 -5.56 5.50 8.73
N VAL A 30 -4.64 6.43 8.52
CA VAL A 30 -3.95 6.57 7.23
C VAL A 30 -2.60 5.89 7.33
N ILE A 31 -2.38 4.86 6.51
CA ILE A 31 -1.21 3.99 6.60
C ILE A 31 -0.52 3.84 5.24
N ALA A 32 0.78 3.56 5.27
CA ALA A 32 1.57 3.20 4.10
C ALA A 32 2.69 2.24 4.50
N LYS A 33 3.36 1.61 3.52
CA LYS A 33 4.58 0.83 3.78
C LYS A 33 5.67 1.77 4.34
N PRO A 34 6.55 1.34 5.27
CA PRO A 34 7.63 2.18 5.80
C PRO A 34 8.41 2.95 4.72
N ALA A 35 8.85 2.26 3.66
CA ALA A 35 9.58 2.90 2.55
C ALA A 35 8.78 4.00 1.82
N THR A 36 7.44 3.93 1.82
CA THR A 36 6.59 5.01 1.28
C THR A 36 6.52 6.19 2.24
N VAL A 37 6.38 5.93 3.54
CA VAL A 37 6.40 6.98 4.58
C VAL A 37 7.71 7.73 4.55
N ASP A 38 8.84 7.02 4.51
CA ASP A 38 10.18 7.61 4.41
C ASP A 38 10.33 8.45 3.15
N ALA A 39 9.86 7.95 2.01
CA ALA A 39 9.92 8.66 0.75
C ALA A 39 9.03 9.92 0.73
N ILE A 40 7.86 9.90 1.38
CA ILE A 40 7.02 11.10 1.58
C ILE A 40 7.77 12.10 2.46
N GLY A 41 8.30 11.65 3.61
CA GLY A 41 9.04 12.50 4.53
C GLY A 41 10.23 13.19 3.88
N GLY A 42 10.93 12.51 2.97
CA GLY A 42 12.08 13.07 2.26
C GLY A 42 11.77 14.03 1.11
N ASN A 43 10.52 14.11 0.62
CA ASN A 43 10.21 14.91 -0.58
C ASN A 43 8.92 15.75 -0.52
N VAL A 44 8.12 15.65 0.54
CA VAL A 44 6.82 16.33 0.66
C VAL A 44 6.94 17.84 0.54
N GLU A 45 7.95 18.46 1.13
CA GLU A 45 8.13 19.91 1.06
C GLU A 45 8.45 20.38 -0.37
N GLY A 46 9.30 19.64 -1.08
CA GLY A 46 9.58 19.89 -2.49
C GLY A 46 8.33 19.73 -3.36
N LYS A 47 7.52 18.71 -3.10
CA LYS A 47 6.24 18.51 -3.78
C LYS A 47 5.24 19.63 -3.46
N LEU A 48 5.16 20.09 -2.22
CA LEU A 48 4.31 21.23 -1.83
C LEU A 48 4.73 22.52 -2.55
N ALA A 49 6.02 22.81 -2.64
CA ALA A 49 6.51 23.99 -3.36
C ALA A 49 6.16 23.93 -4.86
N VAL A 50 6.19 22.73 -5.45
CA VAL A 50 5.89 22.51 -6.87
C VAL A 50 4.40 22.48 -7.17
N TRP A 51 3.54 21.96 -6.26
CA TRP A 51 2.12 21.70 -6.55
C TRP A 51 1.13 22.60 -5.81
N GLY A 52 1.52 23.17 -4.66
CA GLY A 52 0.67 24.06 -3.87
C GLY A 52 0.08 25.23 -4.69
N PRO A 53 0.91 26.00 -5.43
CA PRO A 53 0.43 27.10 -6.29
C PRO A 53 -0.56 26.69 -7.38
N GLN A 54 -0.43 25.48 -7.92
CA GLN A 54 -1.22 24.94 -9.03
C GLN A 54 -2.56 24.41 -8.53
N LEU A 55 -2.54 23.75 -7.37
CA LEU A 55 -3.75 23.21 -6.74
C LEU A 55 -4.61 24.30 -6.10
N LYS A 56 -4.02 25.43 -5.69
CA LYS A 56 -4.71 26.51 -4.98
C LYS A 56 -5.52 25.93 -3.81
N ASP A 57 -6.76 26.33 -3.64
CA ASP A 57 -7.63 25.88 -2.55
C ASP A 57 -8.02 24.39 -2.65
N ASN A 58 -7.69 23.70 -3.75
CA ASN A 58 -7.97 22.26 -3.93
C ASN A 58 -6.86 21.34 -3.37
N GLY A 59 -5.83 21.89 -2.72
CA GLY A 59 -4.74 21.10 -2.16
C GLY A 59 -4.05 21.78 -0.97
N PRO A 60 -3.22 21.04 -0.24
CA PRO A 60 -2.51 21.57 0.92
C PRO A 60 -1.52 22.65 0.49
N GLN A 61 -1.56 23.78 1.17
CA GLN A 61 -0.63 24.91 0.95
C GLN A 61 0.58 24.87 1.88
N THR A 62 0.49 24.09 2.95
CA THR A 62 1.55 23.94 3.96
C THR A 62 1.63 22.48 4.38
N LEU A 63 2.75 22.11 5.01
CA LEU A 63 2.94 20.76 5.55
C LEU A 63 1.85 20.38 6.56
N ALA A 64 1.35 21.34 7.36
CA ALA A 64 0.25 21.11 8.29
C ALA A 64 -1.06 20.70 7.60
N GLY A 65 -1.27 21.12 6.35
CA GLY A 65 -2.42 20.71 5.54
C GLY A 65 -2.32 19.25 5.06
N VAL A 66 -1.11 18.69 4.99
CA VAL A 66 -0.85 17.33 4.50
C VAL A 66 -1.16 16.31 5.60
N VAL A 67 -1.83 15.22 5.21
CA VAL A 67 -2.00 14.05 6.08
C VAL A 67 -0.87 13.07 5.78
N ILE A 68 0.06 12.93 6.71
CA ILE A 68 1.20 12.02 6.58
C ILE A 68 0.78 10.62 7.09
N PRO A 69 0.89 9.56 6.27
CA PRO A 69 0.57 8.20 6.70
C PRO A 69 1.56 7.72 7.76
N THR A 70 1.08 6.87 8.68
CA THR A 70 1.95 6.09 9.56
C THR A 70 2.38 4.79 8.88
N ASP A 71 3.46 4.17 9.35
CA ASP A 71 3.98 2.96 8.75
C ASP A 71 3.18 1.71 9.15
N ALA A 72 3.00 0.80 8.19
CA ALA A 72 2.37 -0.50 8.40
C ALA A 72 2.87 -1.52 7.37
N ASN A 73 3.01 -2.78 7.79
CA ASN A 73 3.35 -3.90 6.90
C ASN A 73 2.12 -4.74 6.50
N THR A 74 1.07 -4.67 7.31
CA THR A 74 -0.19 -5.40 7.15
C THR A 74 -1.33 -4.51 7.60
N LEU A 75 -2.54 -4.85 7.17
CA LEU A 75 -3.77 -4.25 7.65
C LEU A 75 -4.81 -5.34 7.92
N ASP A 76 -5.65 -5.14 8.92
CA ASP A 76 -6.67 -6.10 9.31
C ASP A 76 -8.05 -5.57 8.91
N PHE A 77 -8.84 -6.43 8.25
CA PHE A 77 -10.22 -6.13 7.88
C PHE A 77 -11.11 -7.34 8.20
N GLU A 78 -12.02 -7.16 9.17
CA GLU A 78 -13.00 -8.18 9.58
C GLU A 78 -12.37 -9.55 9.90
N GLY A 79 -11.20 -9.54 10.56
CA GLY A 79 -10.47 -10.75 10.92
C GLY A 79 -9.64 -11.36 9.78
N ASN A 80 -9.63 -10.74 8.60
CA ASN A 80 -8.73 -11.09 7.51
C ASN A 80 -7.51 -10.18 7.55
N SER A 81 -6.32 -10.80 7.56
CA SER A 81 -5.07 -10.08 7.39
C SER A 81 -4.85 -9.79 5.90
N ILE A 82 -4.48 -8.56 5.60
CA ILE A 82 -4.19 -8.07 4.26
C ILE A 82 -2.73 -7.61 4.26
N GLU A 83 -1.91 -8.30 3.48
CA GLU A 83 -0.46 -8.08 3.39
C GLU A 83 -0.16 -6.98 2.37
N ILE A 84 0.76 -6.07 2.72
CA ILE A 84 1.30 -5.08 1.78
C ILE A 84 2.59 -5.65 1.17
N VAL A 85 2.48 -6.16 -0.05
CA VAL A 85 3.55 -6.92 -0.71
C VAL A 85 4.30 -6.04 -1.69
N ASP A 86 5.63 -6.04 -1.57
CA ASP A 86 6.52 -5.33 -2.50
C ASP A 86 6.59 -6.08 -3.84
N VAL A 87 6.70 -5.32 -4.93
CA VAL A 87 6.95 -5.88 -6.26
C VAL A 87 8.47 -5.92 -6.49
N PRO A 88 9.06 -7.08 -6.81
CA PRO A 88 10.48 -7.17 -7.14
C PRO A 88 10.87 -6.17 -8.23
N ASP A 89 12.05 -5.57 -8.09
CA ASP A 89 12.61 -4.59 -9.03
C ASP A 89 11.78 -3.29 -9.21
N ARG A 90 10.82 -3.03 -8.30
CA ARG A 90 10.01 -1.81 -8.28
C ARG A 90 10.02 -1.19 -6.87
N HIS A 91 10.76 -0.10 -6.71
CA HIS A 91 10.94 0.55 -5.40
C HIS A 91 9.65 1.16 -4.81
N ASP A 92 8.74 1.62 -5.67
CA ASP A 92 7.52 2.36 -5.32
C ASP A 92 6.21 1.59 -5.59
N ARG A 93 6.29 0.32 -6.06
CA ARG A 93 5.10 -0.46 -6.44
C ARG A 93 4.83 -1.60 -5.49
N ARG A 94 3.57 -1.69 -5.09
CA ARG A 94 3.05 -2.63 -4.09
C ARG A 94 1.66 -3.10 -4.47
N TYR A 95 1.28 -4.26 -3.98
CA TYR A 95 -0.08 -4.77 -4.04
C TYR A 95 -0.51 -5.29 -2.68
N LEU A 96 -1.83 -5.33 -2.47
CA LEU A 96 -2.43 -5.90 -1.28
C LEU A 96 -2.81 -7.34 -1.58
N TRP A 97 -2.42 -8.25 -0.70
CA TRP A 97 -2.70 -9.68 -0.81
C TRP A 97 -3.53 -10.15 0.38
N VAL A 98 -4.62 -10.88 0.13
CA VAL A 98 -5.46 -11.45 1.20
C VAL A 98 -5.38 -12.97 1.15
N PRO A 99 -4.52 -13.61 1.98
CA PRO A 99 -4.26 -15.05 1.89
C PRO A 99 -5.51 -15.94 2.03
N SER A 100 -6.51 -15.49 2.79
CA SER A 100 -7.74 -16.25 3.05
C SER A 100 -8.72 -16.26 1.86
N LEU A 101 -8.64 -15.28 0.98
CA LEU A 101 -9.59 -15.08 -0.12
C LEU A 101 -8.93 -15.26 -1.50
N GLU A 102 -7.59 -15.24 -1.56
CA GLU A 102 -6.76 -15.16 -2.77
C GLU A 102 -6.97 -13.94 -3.74
N PRO A 103 -7.58 -12.79 -3.37
CA PRO A 103 -7.60 -11.60 -4.20
C PRO A 103 -6.30 -10.79 -4.08
N VAL A 104 -5.98 -10.12 -5.18
CA VAL A 104 -4.97 -9.05 -5.24
C VAL A 104 -5.70 -7.72 -5.42
N PHE A 105 -5.47 -6.75 -4.53
CA PHE A 105 -5.93 -5.37 -4.72
C PHE A 105 -4.73 -4.47 -5.04
N GLY A 106 -4.79 -3.71 -6.13
CA GLY A 106 -3.71 -2.84 -6.59
C GLY A 106 -3.90 -1.37 -6.20
N GLY A 107 -2.79 -0.62 -6.12
CA GLY A 107 -2.78 0.85 -6.19
C GLY A 107 -2.79 1.31 -7.65
N VAL A 108 -1.68 1.16 -8.37
CA VAL A 108 -1.72 1.01 -9.84
C VAL A 108 -0.65 0.02 -10.31
N LEU A 109 -1.08 -1.17 -10.76
CA LEU A 109 -0.41 -2.00 -11.77
C LEU A 109 -1.41 -2.88 -12.55
N VAL A 110 -1.36 -2.82 -13.89
CA VAL A 110 -1.81 -3.86 -14.85
C VAL A 110 -0.92 -3.78 -16.12
N SER A 111 -0.44 -4.92 -16.66
CA SER A 111 0.10 -4.99 -18.03
C SER A 111 -0.14 -6.35 -18.72
N SER A 112 -0.32 -6.32 -20.05
CA SER A 112 -0.27 -7.49 -20.95
C SER A 112 0.62 -7.21 -22.17
N ALA A 113 1.83 -7.77 -22.19
CA ALA A 113 2.56 -8.17 -23.40
C ALA A 113 3.66 -9.19 -23.03
N SER A 114 3.50 -10.40 -23.56
CA SER A 114 4.26 -11.64 -23.32
C SER A 114 4.07 -12.30 -21.93
N MET A 115 3.31 -13.39 -21.96
CA MET A 115 3.27 -14.39 -20.91
C MET A 115 4.62 -15.11 -20.90
N SER A 116 5.50 -14.74 -19.96
CA SER A 116 6.63 -15.56 -19.53
C SER A 116 6.37 -15.89 -18.06
N GLY A 117 6.02 -17.14 -17.81
CA GLY A 117 5.27 -17.58 -16.63
C GLY A 117 5.86 -17.21 -15.27
N SER A 118 4.98 -16.84 -14.35
CA SER A 118 5.30 -16.78 -12.92
C SER A 118 5.61 -18.20 -12.42
N PRO A 119 6.69 -18.44 -11.64
CA PRO A 119 6.84 -19.70 -10.95
C PRO A 119 5.85 -19.70 -9.78
N THR A 120 4.70 -20.35 -9.97
CA THR A 120 3.85 -20.79 -8.86
C THR A 120 4.74 -21.53 -7.86
N ARG A 121 4.95 -20.94 -6.68
CA ARG A 121 5.64 -21.58 -5.57
C ARG A 121 4.76 -22.72 -5.07
N ARG A 122 4.91 -23.91 -5.65
CA ARG A 122 4.24 -25.12 -5.17
C ARG A 122 4.72 -25.42 -3.75
N ARG A 123 3.77 -25.57 -2.80
CA ARG A 123 4.03 -26.11 -1.46
C ARG A 123 4.87 -27.40 -1.57
N PRO A 124 5.88 -27.61 -0.70
CA PRO A 124 6.48 -28.93 -0.58
C PRO A 124 5.42 -29.89 -0.02
N LYS A 125 5.18 -31.02 -0.70
CA LYS A 125 4.33 -32.09 -0.17
C LYS A 125 5.03 -32.67 1.07
N ARG A 126 4.34 -32.67 2.22
CA ARG A 126 4.73 -33.44 3.41
C ARG A 126 4.90 -34.91 2.99
N GLY A 127 6.13 -35.42 3.06
CA GLY A 127 6.42 -36.83 2.92
C GLY A 127 5.74 -37.61 4.03
N ARG A 128 4.94 -38.60 3.64
CA ARG A 128 4.25 -39.53 4.53
C ARG A 128 5.30 -40.45 5.16
N LEU A 129 5.35 -40.49 6.49
CA LEU A 129 6.04 -41.53 7.27
C LEU A 129 5.62 -42.91 6.73
N ARG A 130 6.60 -43.77 6.47
CA ARG A 130 6.40 -45.22 6.40
C ARG A 130 7.27 -45.86 7.47
N GLU A 131 6.60 -46.39 8.48
CA GLU A 131 7.12 -47.40 9.39
C GLU A 131 7.43 -48.69 8.62
N GLY A 132 8.46 -49.42 9.08
CA GLY A 132 8.38 -50.88 9.21
C GLY A 132 9.10 -51.78 8.20
N ALA A 133 10.12 -52.47 8.74
CA ALA A 133 10.49 -53.88 8.51
C ALA A 133 11.05 -54.32 7.14
N LYS A 134 12.32 -54.74 7.10
CA LYS A 134 12.80 -56.07 7.54
C LYS A 134 14.30 -56.03 7.81
#